data_AF-E6UFS8-F1
#
_entry.id   AF-E6UFS8-F1
#
_cell.length_a   1.000
_cell.length_b   1.000
_cell.length_c   1.000
_cell.angle_alpha   90.00
_cell.angle_beta   90.00
_cell.angle_gamma   90.00
#
_symmetry.space_group_name_H-M   'P 1'
#
loop_
_entity.id
_entity.type
_entity.pdbx_description
1 polymer ?
#
loop_
_entity_poly.entity_id
_entity_poly.type
_entity_poly.pdbx_seq_one_letter_code
_entity_poly.pdbx_strand_id
1 'polypeptide(L)'
;MRNKLFSRITTALMAAFVMAGQSVIAFADGDVQLDCSNAVESDNWTQSVQFNYNAEDPDDLKSFDATRITDQSVVTVKYDILETYETETPTGYPVELIIQSWSNPDTPMVNATGGVWGKVAPAEVDTENNTESFNYADIVTAYGSDNFEKVDALLFGSTNDAKIKVNSVTITNCKDEGNHWVDPSIAEQEKAAQEKEKEAKKKNIVGIIIGIVAGVAVAVGVIWFIISSKSREAFDVSTGEFVDKKSAK
;
A
#
# COMPACT_ATOMS: atom_id res chain seq x y z
N MET A 1 -59.49 -21.76 -4.40
CA MET A 1 -58.65 -21.78 -3.18
C MET A 1 -57.20 -21.77 -3.68
N ARG A 2 -56.51 -20.65 -3.95
CA ARG A 2 -56.08 -19.49 -3.16
C ARG A 2 -55.40 -19.87 -1.83
N ASN A 3 -54.06 -19.82 -1.86
CA ASN A 3 -53.09 -19.47 -0.80
C ASN A 3 -51.74 -19.33 -1.54
N LYS A 4 -51.33 -18.15 -2.04
CA LYS A 4 -50.70 -17.03 -1.33
C LYS A 4 -49.84 -17.50 -0.14
N LEU A 5 -48.53 -17.53 -0.32
CA LEU A 5 -47.55 -17.35 0.75
C LEU A 5 -46.47 -16.39 0.29
N PHE A 6 -46.82 -15.10 0.24
CA PHE A 6 -45.86 -14.02 0.35
C PHE A 6 -45.42 -13.88 1.82
N SER A 7 -44.18 -13.43 2.00
CA SER A 7 -43.69 -12.66 3.15
C SER A 7 -43.50 -13.40 4.48
N ARG A 8 -42.24 -13.73 4.79
CA ARG A 8 -41.65 -13.48 6.11
C ARG A 8 -40.19 -13.03 5.98
N ILE A 9 -40.00 -11.73 6.18
CA ILE A 9 -38.78 -11.17 6.76
C ILE A 9 -38.62 -11.84 8.12
N THR A 10 -37.49 -12.53 8.34
CA THR A 10 -37.03 -12.87 9.69
C THR A 10 -35.63 -12.33 9.84
N THR A 11 -35.57 -11.17 10.48
CA THR A 11 -34.45 -10.65 11.23
C THR A 11 -33.81 -11.78 12.05
N ALA A 12 -32.61 -12.21 11.68
CA ALA A 12 -31.72 -12.92 12.58
C ALA A 12 -30.67 -11.91 13.05
N LEU A 13 -30.95 -11.27 14.18
CA LEU A 13 -29.92 -10.73 15.05
C LEU A 13 -29.00 -11.91 15.42
N MET A 14 -27.81 -11.98 14.84
CA MET A 14 -26.66 -12.62 15.48
C MET A 14 -25.80 -11.48 16.02
N ALA A 15 -26.09 -11.13 17.27
CA ALA A 15 -25.21 -10.29 18.06
C ALA A 15 -23.88 -11.02 18.29
N ALA A 16 -22.80 -10.32 17.92
CA ALA A 16 -21.45 -10.39 18.47
C ALA A 16 -21.07 -11.67 19.24
N PHE A 17 -20.26 -12.51 18.60
CA PHE A 17 -19.11 -13.09 19.29
C PHE A 17 -17.84 -12.51 18.67
N VAL A 18 -17.24 -11.58 19.41
CA VAL A 18 -15.83 -11.25 19.34
C VAL A 18 -15.08 -12.55 19.65
N MET A 19 -14.61 -13.23 18.61
CA MET A 19 -13.45 -14.11 18.69
C MET A 19 -12.48 -13.48 17.70
N ALA A 20 -11.46 -12.72 18.09
CA ALA A 20 -10.26 -13.27 18.72
C ALA A 20 -9.92 -14.68 18.18
N GLY A 21 -10.16 -14.91 16.89
CA GLY A 21 -9.68 -16.08 16.16
C GLY A 21 -8.27 -15.79 15.68
N GLN A 22 -7.32 -15.72 16.60
CA GLN A 22 -5.97 -16.12 16.23
C GLN A 22 -6.03 -17.65 16.08
N SER A 23 -6.46 -18.11 14.89
CA SER A 23 -6.02 -19.41 14.42
C SER A 23 -4.50 -19.34 14.45
N VAL A 24 -3.87 -20.13 15.32
CA VAL A 24 -2.44 -20.37 15.27
C VAL A 24 -2.19 -21.10 13.96
N ILE A 25 -1.99 -20.34 12.89
CA ILE A 25 -1.52 -20.86 11.62
C ILE A 25 -0.03 -21.10 11.86
N ALA A 26 0.36 -22.37 11.84
CA ALA A 26 1.77 -22.71 11.71
C ALA A 26 2.17 -22.26 10.30
N PHE A 27 2.77 -21.09 10.23
CA PHE A 27 3.32 -20.54 9.00
C PHE A 27 4.52 -21.39 8.56
N ALA A 28 4.58 -21.69 7.27
CA ALA A 28 5.79 -22.29 6.72
C ALA A 28 6.93 -21.25 6.81
N ASP A 29 8.18 -21.73 6.80
CA ASP A 29 9.35 -20.87 6.75
C ASP A 29 9.22 -19.91 5.55
N GLY A 30 9.23 -18.59 5.80
CA GLY A 30 9.06 -17.56 4.79
C GLY A 30 7.66 -16.94 4.63
N ASP A 31 6.61 -17.36 5.36
CA ASP A 31 5.33 -16.65 5.29
C ASP A 31 5.32 -15.38 6.16
N VAL A 32 4.67 -14.32 5.70
CA VAL A 32 4.54 -13.03 6.40
C VAL A 32 3.07 -12.69 6.59
N GLN A 33 2.65 -12.43 7.83
CA GLN A 33 1.33 -11.90 8.14
C GLN A 33 1.45 -10.41 8.49
N LEU A 34 0.82 -9.56 7.66
CA LEU A 34 0.89 -8.11 7.82
C LEU A 34 -0.15 -7.59 8.81
N ASP A 35 0.20 -6.53 9.52
CA ASP A 35 -0.65 -5.92 10.53
C ASP A 35 -1.67 -4.97 9.90
N CYS A 36 -2.90 -5.46 9.76
CA CYS A 36 -4.04 -4.73 9.22
C CYS A 36 -4.81 -3.88 10.26
N SER A 37 -4.27 -3.64 11.46
CA SER A 37 -5.00 -2.92 12.53
C SER A 37 -5.33 -1.46 12.19
N ASN A 38 -4.64 -0.85 11.22
CA ASN A 38 -4.93 0.48 10.68
C ASN A 38 -5.91 0.46 9.49
N ALA A 39 -6.41 -0.71 9.07
CA ALA A 39 -7.33 -0.81 7.96
C ALA A 39 -8.62 -0.03 8.20
N VAL A 40 -9.07 0.69 7.18
CA VAL A 40 -10.30 1.49 7.18
C VAL A 40 -11.34 0.90 6.22
N GLU A 41 -12.59 1.32 6.38
CA GLU A 41 -13.62 1.01 5.38
C GLU A 41 -13.22 1.64 4.04
N SER A 42 -13.35 0.86 2.97
CA SER A 42 -13.00 1.24 1.62
C SER A 42 -14.22 1.08 0.72
N ASP A 43 -14.46 2.09 -0.10
CA ASP A 43 -15.56 2.17 -1.05
C ASP A 43 -15.12 2.90 -2.33
N ASN A 44 -15.75 2.63 -3.46
CA ASN A 44 -15.54 3.33 -4.74
C ASN A 44 -14.06 3.46 -5.16
N TRP A 45 -13.32 2.34 -5.23
CA TRP A 45 -11.92 2.32 -5.67
C TRP A 45 -10.96 3.08 -4.75
N THR A 46 -11.21 3.01 -3.44
CA THR A 46 -10.31 3.56 -2.41
C THR A 46 -9.58 2.45 -1.66
N GLN A 47 -8.55 2.79 -0.89
CA GLN A 47 -7.71 1.77 -0.24
C GLN A 47 -8.14 1.57 1.21
N SER A 48 -8.30 0.30 1.60
CA SER A 48 -8.59 -0.11 2.98
C SER A 48 -7.31 -0.11 3.80
N VAL A 49 -6.22 -0.65 3.25
CA VAL A 49 -4.91 -0.70 3.92
C VAL A 49 -3.78 -0.54 2.90
N GLN A 50 -2.66 0.01 3.36
CA GLN A 50 -1.45 0.24 2.58
C GLN A 50 -0.24 -0.16 3.41
N PHE A 51 0.66 -0.92 2.80
CA PHE A 51 1.94 -1.35 3.36
C PHE A 51 3.03 -0.70 2.52
N ASN A 52 3.68 0.32 3.09
CA ASN A 52 4.82 0.98 2.45
C ASN A 52 6.09 0.19 2.73
N TYR A 53 7.12 0.36 1.91
CA TYR A 53 8.47 0.01 2.33
C TYR A 53 8.93 0.94 3.47
N ASN A 54 9.63 0.39 4.46
CA ASN A 54 10.25 1.14 5.56
C ASN A 54 11.70 0.69 5.76
N ALA A 55 12.66 1.56 5.42
CA ALA A 55 14.08 1.27 5.58
C ALA A 55 14.55 1.34 7.05
N GLU A 56 13.85 2.10 7.90
CA GLU A 56 14.24 2.29 9.30
C GLU A 56 13.85 1.08 10.18
N ASP A 57 12.76 0.41 9.82
CA ASP A 57 12.23 -0.76 10.50
C ASP A 57 11.67 -1.77 9.49
N PRO A 58 12.55 -2.55 8.83
CA PRO A 58 12.14 -3.52 7.79
C PRO A 58 11.31 -4.69 8.33
N ASP A 59 11.29 -4.87 9.66
CA ASP A 59 10.50 -5.90 10.35
C ASP A 59 9.14 -5.36 10.84
N ASP A 60 8.84 -4.07 10.63
CA ASP A 60 7.53 -3.49 10.95
C ASP A 60 6.45 -4.17 10.09
N LEU A 61 5.54 -4.90 10.72
CA LEU A 61 4.43 -5.60 10.06
C LEU A 61 3.41 -4.64 9.42
N LYS A 62 3.50 -3.32 9.67
CA LYS A 62 2.76 -2.27 8.95
C LYS A 62 3.47 -1.81 7.67
N SER A 63 4.64 -2.37 7.40
CA SER A 63 5.45 -2.16 6.22
C SER A 63 5.68 -3.50 5.51
N PHE A 64 6.07 -3.45 4.24
CA PHE A 64 6.50 -4.65 3.53
C PHE A 64 7.47 -4.31 2.41
N ASP A 65 8.58 -5.05 2.33
CA ASP A 65 9.51 -4.98 1.20
C ASP A 65 9.07 -5.97 0.12
N ALA A 66 8.53 -5.43 -0.99
CA ALA A 66 8.05 -6.23 -2.12
C ALA A 66 9.15 -7.08 -2.78
N THR A 67 10.43 -6.78 -2.60
CA THR A 67 11.53 -7.62 -3.12
C THR A 67 11.64 -8.98 -2.45
N ARG A 68 10.96 -9.17 -1.31
CA ARG A 68 10.83 -10.46 -0.62
C ARG A 68 9.90 -11.41 -1.34
N ILE A 69 9.01 -10.93 -2.22
CA ILE A 69 8.11 -11.77 -3.02
C ILE A 69 8.93 -12.65 -3.97
N THR A 70 8.57 -13.94 -4.04
CA THR A 70 9.18 -14.92 -4.95
C THR A 70 8.19 -15.39 -6.01
N ASP A 71 8.67 -16.17 -6.98
CA ASP A 71 7.80 -16.78 -8.01
C ASP A 71 6.80 -17.80 -7.45
N GLN A 72 6.99 -18.26 -6.21
CA GLN A 72 6.08 -19.15 -5.47
C GLN A 72 5.17 -18.38 -4.50
N SER A 73 5.34 -17.07 -4.35
CA SER A 73 4.55 -16.29 -3.40
C SER A 73 3.10 -16.16 -3.83
N VAL A 74 2.21 -16.28 -2.84
CA VAL A 74 0.78 -15.97 -2.98
C VAL A 74 0.42 -14.93 -1.93
N VAL A 75 -0.19 -13.84 -2.38
CA VAL A 75 -0.76 -12.82 -1.50
C VAL A 75 -2.22 -13.19 -1.27
N THR A 76 -2.60 -13.47 -0.04
CA THR A 76 -3.98 -13.78 0.35
C THR A 76 -4.53 -12.68 1.23
N VAL A 77 -5.65 -12.08 0.80
CA VAL A 77 -6.37 -11.06 1.56
C VAL A 77 -7.68 -11.64 2.07
N LYS A 78 -7.99 -11.36 3.33
CA LYS A 78 -9.30 -11.57 3.91
C LYS A 78 -9.94 -10.21 4.20
N TYR A 79 -11.25 -10.13 4.02
CA TYR A 79 -12.00 -8.90 4.20
C TYR A 79 -13.42 -9.16 4.71
N ASP A 80 -14.03 -8.10 5.24
CA ASP A 80 -15.46 -8.05 5.50
C ASP A 80 -16.15 -7.28 4.36
N ILE A 81 -17.27 -7.80 3.88
CA ILE A 81 -18.18 -7.06 2.99
C ILE A 81 -19.16 -6.29 3.87
N LEU A 82 -19.16 -4.97 3.74
CA LEU A 82 -20.03 -4.06 4.50
C LEU A 82 -21.28 -3.70 3.70
N GLU A 83 -21.15 -3.58 2.39
CA GLU A 83 -22.24 -3.32 1.45
C GLU A 83 -21.88 -3.90 0.07
N THR A 84 -22.88 -4.35 -0.67
CA THR A 84 -22.72 -4.89 -2.04
C THR A 84 -23.50 -4.05 -3.03
N TYR A 85 -22.98 -3.87 -4.23
CA TYR A 85 -23.56 -3.01 -5.24
C TYR A 85 -23.99 -3.78 -6.48
N GLU A 86 -25.18 -3.47 -6.99
CA GLU A 86 -25.60 -3.87 -8.33
C GLU A 86 -25.06 -2.84 -9.33
N THR A 87 -24.13 -3.26 -10.18
CA THR A 87 -23.49 -2.43 -11.21
C THR A 87 -23.63 -3.10 -12.58
N GLU A 88 -23.70 -2.29 -13.64
CA GLU A 88 -23.76 -2.80 -15.02
C GLU A 88 -22.44 -3.45 -15.47
N THR A 89 -21.33 -3.07 -14.83
CA THR A 89 -19.98 -3.58 -15.12
C THR A 89 -19.29 -4.02 -13.82
N PRO A 90 -19.69 -5.15 -13.22
CA PRO A 90 -19.01 -5.70 -12.06
C PRO A 90 -17.62 -6.19 -12.45
N THR A 91 -16.67 -6.02 -11.54
CA THR A 91 -15.33 -6.61 -11.65
C THR A 91 -15.34 -8.11 -11.40
N GLY A 92 -16.29 -8.60 -10.61
CA GLY A 92 -16.39 -10.00 -10.20
C GLY A 92 -15.59 -10.31 -8.92
N TYR A 93 -14.98 -9.31 -8.30
CA TYR A 93 -14.17 -9.46 -7.10
C TYR A 93 -14.22 -8.18 -6.24
N PRO A 94 -14.54 -8.27 -4.94
CA PRO A 94 -14.57 -7.12 -4.04
C PRO A 94 -13.24 -6.39 -3.81
N VAL A 95 -12.09 -7.07 -3.86
CA VAL A 95 -10.79 -6.48 -3.49
C VAL A 95 -9.81 -6.42 -4.66
N GLU A 96 -9.13 -5.30 -4.79
CA GLU A 96 -7.97 -5.18 -5.68
C GLU A 96 -6.67 -5.04 -4.91
N LEU A 97 -5.61 -5.63 -5.47
CA LEU A 97 -4.24 -5.33 -5.08
C LEU A 97 -3.68 -4.27 -6.05
N ILE A 98 -3.01 -3.27 -5.50
CA ILE A 98 -2.26 -2.28 -6.26
C ILE A 98 -0.79 -2.40 -5.86
N ILE A 99 0.05 -2.69 -6.85
CA ILE A 99 1.50 -2.63 -6.73
C ILE A 99 1.97 -1.27 -7.25
N GLN A 100 2.53 -0.45 -6.34
CA GLN A 100 2.74 0.97 -6.58
C GLN A 100 4.20 1.38 -6.49
N SER A 101 4.60 2.28 -7.39
CA SER A 101 5.81 3.09 -7.29
C SER A 101 5.49 4.57 -7.51
N TRP A 102 6.11 5.47 -6.75
CA TRP A 102 5.90 6.92 -6.83
C TRP A 102 6.72 7.56 -7.93
N SER A 103 7.96 7.11 -8.15
CA SER A 103 8.81 7.69 -9.20
C SER A 103 9.92 6.77 -9.72
N ASN A 104 10.06 6.76 -11.05
CA ASN A 104 11.14 6.18 -11.84
C ASN A 104 11.47 4.70 -11.58
N PRO A 105 10.47 3.81 -11.45
CA PRO A 105 10.75 2.39 -11.51
C PRO A 105 11.24 1.99 -12.91
N ASP A 106 12.08 0.97 -12.99
CA ASP A 106 12.56 0.43 -14.27
C ASP A 106 11.56 -0.61 -14.81
N THR A 107 10.47 -0.10 -15.39
CA THR A 107 9.39 -0.91 -15.97
C THR A 107 8.71 -0.19 -17.12
N PRO A 108 8.21 -0.93 -18.15
CA PRO A 108 7.40 -0.36 -19.22
C PRO A 108 6.05 0.23 -18.75
N MET A 109 5.61 -0.03 -17.51
CA MET A 109 4.31 0.41 -17.00
C MET A 109 4.33 1.80 -16.36
N VAL A 110 5.44 2.53 -16.48
CA VAL A 110 5.55 3.90 -15.99
C VAL A 110 4.50 4.80 -16.65
N ASN A 111 3.70 5.46 -15.82
CA ASN A 111 2.68 6.42 -16.24
C ASN A 111 3.31 7.78 -16.58
N ALA A 112 2.49 8.72 -17.08
CA ALA A 112 2.95 10.06 -17.47
C ALA A 112 3.57 10.90 -16.34
N THR A 113 3.37 10.52 -15.07
CA THR A 113 3.96 11.18 -13.90
C THR A 113 5.24 10.51 -13.40
N GLY A 114 5.71 9.46 -14.07
CA GLY A 114 6.92 8.73 -13.71
C GLY A 114 6.69 7.63 -12.68
N GLY A 115 5.47 7.41 -12.19
CA GLY A 115 5.14 6.34 -11.23
C GLY A 115 4.48 5.13 -11.88
N VAL A 116 4.16 4.12 -11.08
CA VAL A 116 3.40 2.93 -11.50
C VAL A 116 2.21 2.76 -10.57
N TRP A 117 1.06 2.44 -11.16
CA TRP A 117 -0.17 2.08 -10.46
C TRP A 117 -0.68 0.76 -11.06
N GLY A 118 -0.03 -0.34 -10.69
CA GLY A 118 -0.30 -1.66 -11.24
C GLY A 118 -1.49 -2.29 -10.54
N LYS A 119 -2.65 -2.32 -11.19
CA LYS A 119 -3.86 -2.96 -10.66
C LYS A 119 -3.82 -4.45 -10.95
N VAL A 120 -3.95 -5.27 -9.92
CA VAL A 120 -3.91 -6.74 -9.98
C VAL A 120 -5.29 -7.27 -9.63
N ALA A 121 -5.88 -8.05 -10.54
CA ALA A 121 -7.08 -8.82 -10.25
C ALA A 121 -6.70 -10.09 -9.46
N PRO A 122 -7.57 -10.60 -8.57
CA PRO A 122 -7.30 -11.85 -7.89
C PRO A 122 -7.31 -13.02 -8.87
N ALA A 123 -6.40 -13.97 -8.64
CA ALA A 123 -6.34 -15.24 -9.35
C ALA A 123 -7.43 -16.22 -8.86
N GLU A 124 -7.79 -16.13 -7.59
CA GLU A 124 -8.85 -16.93 -6.97
C GLU A 124 -9.70 -16.06 -6.04
N VAL A 125 -11.02 -16.29 -6.08
CA VAL A 125 -12.02 -15.61 -5.25
C VAL A 125 -12.81 -16.68 -4.48
N ASP A 126 -12.65 -16.71 -3.17
CA ASP A 126 -13.44 -17.52 -2.25
C ASP A 126 -14.54 -16.66 -1.63
N THR A 127 -15.71 -16.70 -2.26
CA THR A 127 -16.89 -15.95 -1.82
C THR A 127 -17.50 -16.47 -0.51
N GLU A 128 -17.20 -17.71 -0.11
CA GLU A 128 -17.73 -18.27 1.14
C GLU A 128 -16.98 -17.70 2.35
N ASN A 129 -15.68 -17.49 2.20
CA ASN A 129 -14.81 -17.01 3.28
C ASN A 129 -14.37 -15.55 3.15
N ASN A 130 -14.86 -14.82 2.14
CA ASN A 130 -14.43 -13.46 1.78
C ASN A 130 -12.90 -13.36 1.71
N THR A 131 -12.33 -14.26 0.92
CA THR A 131 -10.89 -14.39 0.75
C THR A 131 -10.54 -14.33 -0.73
N GLU A 132 -9.50 -13.60 -1.06
CA GLU A 132 -8.99 -13.49 -2.43
C GLU A 132 -7.48 -13.72 -2.43
N SER A 133 -6.98 -14.31 -3.51
CA SER A 133 -5.55 -14.62 -3.67
C SER A 133 -4.99 -14.06 -4.95
N PHE A 134 -3.83 -13.42 -4.88
CA PHE A 134 -3.07 -12.86 -5.99
C PHE A 134 -1.77 -13.63 -6.15
N ASN A 135 -1.50 -14.10 -7.37
CA ASN A 135 -0.27 -14.83 -7.65
C ASN A 135 0.84 -13.89 -8.15
N TYR A 136 2.08 -14.34 -8.06
CA TYR A 136 3.25 -13.60 -8.52
C TYR A 136 3.17 -13.20 -10.00
N ALA A 137 2.73 -14.08 -10.89
CA ALA A 137 2.73 -13.83 -12.33
C ALA A 137 1.80 -12.66 -12.73
N ASP A 138 0.65 -12.54 -12.08
CA ASP A 138 -0.30 -11.46 -12.29
C ASP A 138 0.23 -10.13 -11.72
N ILE A 139 0.93 -10.18 -10.58
CA ILE A 139 1.62 -9.02 -10.00
C ILE A 139 2.72 -8.53 -10.96
N VAL A 140 3.56 -9.42 -11.47
CA VAL A 140 4.61 -9.10 -12.47
C VAL A 140 3.99 -8.52 -13.74
N THR A 141 2.88 -9.10 -14.21
CA THR A 141 2.18 -8.61 -15.41
C THR A 141 1.63 -7.19 -15.20
N ALA A 142 1.02 -6.92 -14.05
CA ALA A 142 0.49 -5.60 -13.73
C ALA A 142 1.58 -4.56 -13.53
N TYR A 143 2.70 -4.94 -12.91
CA TYR A 143 3.85 -4.06 -12.69
C TYR A 143 4.71 -3.90 -13.95
N GLY A 144 4.69 -4.86 -14.87
CA GLY A 144 5.46 -4.89 -16.11
C GLY A 144 6.88 -5.46 -15.99
N SER A 145 7.30 -5.87 -14.81
CA SER A 145 8.65 -6.36 -14.50
C SER A 145 8.62 -7.22 -13.23
N ASP A 146 9.58 -8.13 -13.09
CA ASP A 146 9.86 -8.86 -11.84
C ASP A 146 10.85 -8.12 -10.93
N ASN A 147 11.41 -6.98 -11.38
CA ASN A 147 12.26 -6.14 -10.56
C ASN A 147 11.43 -5.24 -9.62
N PHE A 148 11.19 -5.73 -8.40
CA PHE A 148 10.44 -4.99 -7.37
C PHE A 148 11.28 -4.05 -6.50
N GLU A 149 12.55 -3.79 -6.83
CA GLU A 149 13.45 -2.99 -6.00
C GLU A 149 12.97 -1.55 -5.74
N LYS A 150 12.07 -1.03 -6.59
CA LYS A 150 11.48 0.32 -6.49
C LYS A 150 9.97 0.32 -6.22
N VAL A 151 9.42 -0.80 -5.75
CA VAL A 151 8.01 -0.88 -5.37
C VAL A 151 7.83 -0.27 -4.00
N ASP A 152 7.23 0.92 -3.96
CA ASP A 152 7.08 1.70 -2.73
C ASP A 152 5.98 1.15 -1.82
N ALA A 153 4.93 0.54 -2.38
CA ALA A 153 3.80 0.08 -1.59
C ALA A 153 2.98 -1.04 -2.23
N LEU A 154 2.38 -1.85 -1.36
CA LEU A 154 1.25 -2.72 -1.67
C LEU A 154 -0.02 -2.11 -1.04
N LEU A 155 -1.07 -1.93 -1.84
CA LEU A 155 -2.33 -1.36 -1.38
C LEU A 155 -3.48 -2.31 -1.68
N PHE A 156 -4.38 -2.46 -0.73
CA PHE A 156 -5.56 -3.31 -0.86
C PHE A 156 -6.81 -2.44 -0.73
N GLY A 157 -7.68 -2.48 -1.73
CA GLY A 157 -8.81 -1.56 -1.84
C GLY A 157 -10.07 -2.22 -2.37
N SER A 158 -11.20 -1.54 -2.24
CA SER A 158 -12.47 -1.95 -2.82
C SER A 158 -12.46 -1.78 -4.33
N THR A 159 -13.21 -2.63 -5.01
CA THR A 159 -13.68 -2.35 -6.37
C THR A 159 -15.05 -1.68 -6.33
N ASN A 160 -15.70 -1.52 -7.49
CA ASN A 160 -17.10 -1.06 -7.56
C ASN A 160 -18.13 -2.14 -7.19
N ASP A 161 -17.72 -3.34 -6.81
CA ASP A 161 -18.62 -4.45 -6.50
C ASP A 161 -19.15 -4.36 -5.06
N ALA A 162 -18.33 -3.86 -4.13
CA ALA A 162 -18.67 -3.84 -2.73
C ALA A 162 -17.86 -2.81 -1.93
N LYS A 163 -18.48 -2.30 -0.88
CA LYS A 163 -17.76 -1.64 0.22
C LYS A 163 -17.17 -2.69 1.14
N ILE A 164 -15.88 -2.60 1.41
CA ILE A 164 -15.13 -3.63 2.16
C ILE A 164 -14.32 -3.04 3.30
N LYS A 165 -13.85 -3.92 4.18
CA LYS A 165 -12.75 -3.63 5.12
C LYS A 165 -11.81 -4.82 5.18
N VAL A 166 -10.53 -4.61 4.85
CA VAL A 166 -9.50 -5.64 4.96
C VAL A 166 -9.24 -5.95 6.43
N ASN A 167 -9.15 -7.24 6.75
CA ASN A 167 -8.92 -7.70 8.12
C ASN A 167 -7.67 -8.56 8.27
N SER A 168 -7.16 -9.19 7.20
CA SER A 168 -5.85 -9.84 7.19
C SER A 168 -5.23 -9.83 5.80
N VAL A 169 -3.90 -9.71 5.73
CA VAL A 169 -3.09 -9.96 4.54
C VAL A 169 -1.95 -10.89 4.92
N THR A 170 -1.81 -11.97 4.16
CA THR A 170 -0.71 -12.94 4.32
C THR A 170 0.00 -13.10 2.98
N ILE A 171 1.32 -13.09 2.99
CA ILE A 171 2.15 -13.34 1.80
C ILE A 171 3.00 -14.57 2.07
N THR A 172 2.80 -15.62 1.30
CA THR A 172 3.49 -16.89 1.50
C THR A 172 4.82 -16.96 0.74
N ASN A 173 5.68 -17.89 1.14
CA ASN A 173 6.92 -18.22 0.43
C ASN A 173 7.81 -16.99 0.13
N CYS A 174 7.89 -16.03 1.07
CA CYS A 174 8.75 -14.87 0.95
C CYS A 174 10.20 -15.24 1.27
N LYS A 175 11.13 -14.42 0.79
CA LYS A 175 12.49 -14.37 1.33
C LYS A 175 12.47 -13.79 2.74
N ASP A 176 13.43 -14.19 3.56
CA ASP A 176 13.62 -13.63 4.90
C ASP A 176 13.96 -12.14 4.83
N GLU A 177 14.89 -11.77 3.95
CA GLU A 177 15.37 -10.41 3.74
C GLU A 177 15.07 -9.93 2.31
N GLY A 178 14.80 -8.64 2.18
CA GLY A 178 14.65 -7.96 0.90
C GLY A 178 15.88 -7.15 0.50
N ASN A 179 15.88 -6.65 -0.72
CA ASN A 179 16.94 -5.83 -1.31
C ASN A 179 16.40 -4.54 -1.93
N HIS A 180 15.40 -3.92 -1.27
CA HIS A 180 14.82 -2.67 -1.74
C HIS A 180 15.87 -1.61 -2.05
N TRP A 181 15.67 -0.90 -3.15
CA TRP A 181 16.55 0.17 -3.57
C TRP A 181 16.19 1.47 -2.86
N VAL A 182 17.13 2.01 -2.09
CA VAL A 182 17.02 3.34 -1.49
C VAL A 182 17.87 4.31 -2.28
N ASP A 183 17.29 5.43 -2.70
CA ASP A 183 18.02 6.49 -3.42
C ASP A 183 19.19 6.99 -2.55
N PRO A 184 20.45 6.81 -3.00
CA PRO A 184 21.62 7.22 -2.22
C PRO A 184 21.62 8.71 -1.86
N SER A 185 20.98 9.55 -2.67
CA SER A 185 20.89 10.99 -2.41
C SER A 185 19.97 11.33 -1.24
N ILE A 186 18.98 10.49 -0.93
CA ILE A 186 18.14 10.62 0.26
C ILE A 186 18.95 10.22 1.50
N ALA A 187 19.64 9.09 1.45
CA ALA A 187 20.49 8.61 2.54
C ALA A 187 21.62 9.60 2.89
N GLU A 188 22.22 10.24 1.90
CA GLU A 188 23.22 11.31 2.11
C GLU A 188 22.62 12.56 2.77
N GLN A 189 21.40 12.94 2.41
CA GLN A 189 20.70 14.09 2.99
C GLN A 189 20.27 13.83 4.43
N GLU A 190 19.77 12.62 4.75
CA GLU A 190 19.46 12.20 6.12
C GLU A 190 20.71 12.21 6.99
N LYS A 191 21.83 11.67 6.49
CA LYS A 191 23.12 11.72 7.18
C LYS A 191 23.56 13.16 7.45
N ALA A 192 23.45 14.04 6.45
CA ALA A 192 23.77 15.45 6.62
C ALA A 192 22.83 16.17 7.61
N ALA A 193 21.55 15.80 7.66
CA ALA A 193 20.58 16.31 8.62
C ALA A 193 20.89 15.83 10.05
N GLN A 194 21.23 14.55 10.23
CA GLN A 194 21.64 13.99 11.52
C GLN A 194 22.96 14.60 12.02
N GLU A 195 23.93 14.86 11.12
CA GLU A 195 25.18 15.55 11.47
C GLU A 195 24.91 16.99 11.91
N LYS A 196 24.04 17.72 11.22
CA LYS A 196 23.59 19.07 11.64
C LYS A 196 22.86 19.05 12.97
N GLU A 197 22.01 18.05 13.23
CA GLU A 197 21.32 17.90 14.51
C GLU A 197 22.29 17.55 15.64
N LYS A 198 23.26 16.66 15.41
CA LYS A 198 24.33 16.33 16.36
C LYS A 198 25.20 17.56 16.67
N GLU A 199 25.53 18.37 15.66
CA GLU A 199 26.24 19.64 15.87
C GLU A 199 25.39 20.67 16.65
N ALA A 200 24.09 20.76 16.37
CA ALA A 200 23.17 21.65 17.08
C ALA A 200 22.99 21.23 18.55
N LYS A 201 22.84 19.92 18.82
CA LYS A 201 22.79 19.34 20.18
C LYS A 201 24.10 19.55 20.94
N LYS A 202 25.26 19.45 20.27
CA LYS A 202 26.57 19.72 20.88
C LYS A 202 26.76 21.19 21.27
N LYS A 203 26.14 22.13 20.55
CA LYS A 203 26.21 23.57 20.83
C LYS A 203 25.23 24.03 21.92
N ASN A 204 24.13 23.31 22.14
CA ASN A 204 23.08 23.66 23.13
C ASN A 204 22.92 22.56 24.20
N ILE A 205 23.81 22.54 25.21
CA ILE A 205 23.76 21.59 26.33
C ILE A 205 22.78 21.99 27.46
N VAL A 206 21.93 23.00 27.24
CA VAL A 206 20.94 23.45 28.22
C VAL A 206 19.56 23.52 27.57
N GLY A 207 18.85 22.39 27.55
CA GLY A 207 17.40 22.35 27.34
C GLY A 207 16.91 21.35 26.28
N ILE A 208 16.01 20.47 26.74
CA ILE A 208 14.98 19.74 25.98
C ILE A 208 15.30 18.27 25.64
N ILE A 209 14.93 17.45 26.63
CA ILE A 209 14.29 16.14 26.51
C ILE A 209 12.99 16.30 25.68
N ILE A 210 12.65 15.28 24.87
CA ILE A 210 11.52 15.10 23.93
C ILE A 210 11.98 15.24 22.46
N GLY A 211 12.39 14.12 21.86
CA GLY A 211 12.85 14.07 20.48
C GLY A 211 12.66 12.72 19.81
N ILE A 212 11.61 11.98 20.17
CA ILE A 212 11.26 10.68 19.53
C ILE A 212 10.04 10.84 18.60
N VAL A 213 9.28 11.94 18.67
CA VAL A 213 8.03 12.11 17.91
C VAL A 213 8.17 13.05 16.70
N ALA A 214 9.28 13.77 16.55
CA ALA A 214 9.46 14.76 15.47
C ALA A 214 10.08 14.20 14.17
N GLY A 215 10.67 12.99 14.19
CA GLY A 215 11.29 12.39 13.00
C GLY A 215 10.30 12.11 11.87
N VAL A 216 9.12 11.59 12.23
CA VAL A 216 8.07 11.23 11.27
C VAL A 216 7.46 12.47 10.59
N ALA A 217 7.26 13.57 11.32
CA ALA A 217 6.66 14.79 10.75
C ALA A 217 7.62 15.56 9.83
N VAL A 218 8.94 15.50 10.09
CA VAL A 218 9.93 16.19 9.26
C VAL A 218 10.20 15.42 7.97
N ALA A 219 10.30 14.09 8.01
CA ALA A 219 10.47 13.27 6.80
C ALA A 219 9.26 13.40 5.85
N VAL A 220 8.03 13.30 6.37
CA VAL A 220 6.81 13.51 5.57
C VAL A 220 6.71 14.95 5.04
N GLY A 221 7.10 15.94 5.85
CA GLY A 221 7.13 17.34 5.44
C GLY A 221 8.16 17.63 4.33
N VAL A 222 9.31 16.97 4.37
CA VAL A 222 10.36 17.08 3.35
C VAL A 222 9.92 16.38 2.07
N ILE A 223 9.36 15.16 2.13
CA ILE A 223 8.82 14.46 0.96
C ILE A 223 7.68 15.27 0.32
N TRP A 224 6.74 15.79 1.11
CA TRP A 224 5.65 16.64 0.61
C TRP A 224 6.15 17.96 0.02
N PHE A 225 7.13 18.63 0.66
CA PHE A 225 7.74 19.84 0.14
C PHE A 225 8.53 19.58 -1.16
N ILE A 226 9.21 18.43 -1.28
CA ILE A 226 9.92 18.03 -2.48
C ILE A 226 8.94 17.78 -3.63
N ILE A 227 7.84 17.05 -3.41
CA ILE A 227 6.78 16.80 -4.42
C ILE A 227 6.14 18.12 -4.87
N SER A 228 5.84 19.01 -3.91
CA SER A 228 5.38 20.38 -4.17
C SER A 228 6.40 21.19 -5.00
N SER A 229 7.70 21.06 -4.71
CA SER A 229 8.76 21.78 -5.40
C SER A 229 9.05 21.28 -6.81
N LYS A 230 8.99 19.96 -7.06
CA LYS A 230 9.18 19.36 -8.40
C LYS A 230 8.06 19.73 -9.39
N SER A 231 6.89 20.13 -8.92
CA SER A 231 5.77 20.59 -9.77
C SER A 231 5.91 22.01 -10.34
N ARG A 232 7.05 22.68 -10.07
CA ARG A 232 7.24 24.12 -10.34
C ARG A 232 7.90 24.43 -11.69
N GLU A 233 8.28 23.44 -12.49
CA GLU A 233 8.83 23.68 -13.83
C GLU A 233 7.75 23.54 -14.91
N ALA A 234 7.62 24.56 -15.75
CA ALA A 234 6.77 24.59 -16.94
C ALA A 234 7.67 24.62 -18.19
N PHE A 235 7.29 23.88 -19.23
CA PHE A 235 8.02 23.86 -20.50
C PHE A 235 7.75 25.16 -21.26
N ASP A 236 8.78 25.98 -21.44
CA ASP A 236 8.68 27.22 -22.23
C ASP A 236 8.86 26.91 -23.71
N VAL A 237 7.77 27.02 -24.46
CA VAL A 237 7.71 26.67 -25.89
C VAL A 237 8.50 27.66 -26.77
N SER A 238 8.89 28.83 -26.24
CA SER A 238 9.66 29.84 -26.97
C SER A 238 11.17 29.61 -26.91
N THR A 239 11.66 28.99 -25.84
CA THR A 239 13.09 28.70 -25.62
C THR A 239 13.43 27.22 -25.77
N GLY A 240 12.43 26.33 -25.66
CA GLY A 240 12.62 24.88 -25.72
C GLY A 240 13.18 24.26 -24.44
N GLU A 241 13.14 25.00 -23.32
CA GLU A 241 13.69 24.59 -22.02
C GLU A 241 12.62 24.62 -20.92
N PHE A 242 12.84 23.84 -19.86
CA PHE A 242 11.97 23.85 -18.66
C PHE A 242 12.37 25.01 -17.75
N VAL A 243 11.39 25.84 -17.35
CA VAL A 243 11.62 27.04 -16.51
C VAL A 243 10.67 27.08 -15.31
N ASP A 244 11.11 27.66 -14.18
CA ASP A 244 10.26 27.86 -12.99
C ASP A 244 9.01 28.68 -13.35
N LYS A 245 7.81 28.24 -12.93
CA LYS A 245 6.51 28.90 -13.17
C LYS A 245 6.46 30.36 -12.74
N LYS A 246 7.33 30.82 -11.82
CA LYS A 246 7.42 32.25 -11.46
C LYS A 246 8.07 33.12 -12.55
N SER A 247 8.72 32.49 -13.51
CA SER A 247 9.52 33.12 -14.57
C SER A 247 8.89 33.00 -15.95
N ALA A 248 7.93 32.09 -16.12
CA ALA A 248 7.17 31.91 -17.36
C ALA A 248 6.23 33.11 -17.58
N LYS A 249 6.35 33.76 -18.74
CA LYS A 249 5.55 34.92 -19.14
C LYS A 249 4.36 34.54 -20.01
#